data_AF-A0A0R0M4F5-F1
#
_entry.id   AF-A0A0R0M4F5-F1
#
_cell.length_a   1.000
_cell.length_b   1.000
_cell.length_c   1.000
_cell.angle_alpha   90.00
_cell.angle_beta   90.00
_cell.angle_gamma   90.00
#
_symmetry.space_group_name_H-M   'P 1'
#
loop_
_entity.id
_entity.type
_entity.pdbx_description
1 polymer ?
#
loop_
_entity_poly.entity_id
_entity_poly.type
_entity_poly.pdbx_seq_one_letter_code
_entity_poly.pdbx_strand_id
1 'polypeptide(L)'
;MVDLNDSITPEQKKMLTNYLEQHMKESGFYDKIIERADNLKYDQKTDIDTIYKDLLQYMTDNTPQEVQDAFLMDIIRVIGENKQK
;
A
#
# COMPACT_ATOMS: atom_id res chain seq x y z
N MET A 1 -14.06 -18.98 6.80
CA MET A 1 -13.12 -17.86 6.55
C MET A 1 -12.54 -18.10 5.18
N VAL A 2 -12.60 -17.13 4.28
CA VAL A 2 -11.92 -17.21 2.98
C VAL A 2 -10.45 -16.94 3.25
N ASP A 3 -9.60 -17.93 3.00
CA ASP A 3 -8.16 -17.73 3.05
C ASP A 3 -7.75 -16.97 1.78
N LEU A 4 -7.67 -15.64 1.90
CA LEU A 4 -7.37 -14.74 0.79
C LEU A 4 -5.96 -14.98 0.22
N ASN A 5 -5.07 -15.65 0.97
CA ASN A 5 -3.71 -15.95 0.54
C ASN A 5 -3.64 -16.99 -0.60
N ASP A 6 -4.62 -17.88 -0.72
CA ASP A 6 -4.71 -18.84 -1.85
C ASP A 6 -5.52 -18.28 -3.05
N SER A 7 -6.06 -17.07 -2.93
CA SER A 7 -7.04 -16.51 -3.89
C SER A 7 -6.47 -15.50 -4.88
N ILE A 8 -5.21 -15.07 -4.72
CA ILE A 8 -4.60 -13.98 -5.49
C ILE A 8 -3.36 -14.50 -6.24
N THR A 9 -3.42 -14.47 -7.57
CA THR A 9 -2.26 -14.84 -8.40
C THR A 9 -1.14 -13.80 -8.30
N PRO A 10 0.13 -14.13 -8.61
CA PRO A 10 1.21 -13.15 -8.67
C PRO A 10 0.91 -11.97 -9.60
N GLU A 11 0.19 -12.20 -10.70
CA GLU A 11 -0.23 -11.16 -11.63
C GLU A 11 -1.27 -10.22 -11.01
N GLN A 12 -2.27 -10.76 -10.33
CA GLN A 12 -3.27 -9.98 -9.60
C GLN A 12 -2.62 -9.18 -8.46
N LYS A 13 -1.67 -9.78 -7.74
CA LYS A 13 -0.90 -9.08 -6.71
C LYS A 13 -0.15 -7.88 -7.29
N LYS A 14 0.54 -8.07 -8.43
CA LYS A 14 1.24 -6.99 -9.13
C LYS A 14 0.27 -5.88 -9.55
N MET A 15 -0.90 -6.25 -10.08
CA MET A 15 -1.93 -5.29 -10.50
C MET A 15 -2.47 -4.49 -9.32
N LEU A 16 -2.79 -5.15 -8.21
CA LEU A 16 -3.24 -4.50 -6.97
C LEU A 16 -2.16 -3.57 -6.41
N THR A 17 -0.89 -3.98 -6.40
CA THR A 17 0.22 -3.10 -5.97
C THR A 17 0.28 -1.83 -6.83
N ASN A 18 0.14 -1.95 -8.15
CA ASN A 18 0.14 -0.80 -9.05
C ASN A 18 -1.03 0.16 -8.78
N TYR A 19 -2.23 -0.38 -8.52
CA TYR A 19 -3.40 0.44 -8.18
C TYR A 19 -3.22 1.17 -6.85
N LEU A 20 -2.73 0.48 -5.82
CA LEU A 20 -2.43 1.11 -4.54
C LEU A 20 -1.41 2.25 -4.70
N GLU A 21 -0.33 2.02 -5.47
CA GLU A 21 0.65 3.06 -5.77
C GLU A 21 0.02 4.26 -6.49
N GLN A 22 -0.86 4.03 -7.46
CA GLN A 22 -1.57 5.09 -8.17
C GLN A 22 -2.46 5.91 -7.21
N HIS A 23 -3.28 5.27 -6.39
CA HIS A 23 -4.15 5.97 -5.41
C HIS A 23 -3.35 6.78 -4.40
N MET A 24 -2.21 6.24 -3.93
CA MET A 24 -1.31 6.98 -3.04
C MET A 24 -0.70 8.21 -3.73
N LYS A 25 -0.37 8.13 -5.03
CA LYS A 25 0.13 9.28 -5.79
C LYS A 25 -0.94 10.33 -6.03
N GLU A 26 -2.14 9.92 -6.45
CA GLU A 26 -3.24 10.83 -6.74
C GLU A 26 -3.74 11.57 -5.49
N SER A 27 -3.71 10.93 -4.32
CA SER A 27 -4.02 11.56 -3.03
C SER A 27 -2.91 12.47 -2.49
N GLY A 28 -1.73 12.48 -3.12
CA GLY A 28 -0.54 13.15 -2.59
C GLY A 28 0.04 12.48 -1.33
N PHE A 29 -0.46 11.32 -0.92
CA PHE A 29 0.06 10.59 0.23
C PHE A 29 1.44 9.98 -0.06
N TYR A 30 1.69 9.58 -1.31
CA TYR A 30 2.99 9.07 -1.75
C TYR A 30 4.12 10.06 -1.46
N ASP A 31 3.92 11.34 -1.77
CA ASP A 31 4.92 12.37 -1.55
C ASP A 31 5.23 12.57 -0.05
N LYS A 32 4.21 12.45 0.81
CA LYS A 32 4.38 12.51 2.28
C LYS A 32 5.19 11.32 2.82
N ILE A 33 5.01 10.13 2.25
CA ILE A 33 5.83 8.95 2.61
C ILE A 33 7.29 9.19 2.22
N ILE A 34 7.55 9.73 1.02
CA ILE A 34 8.91 10.06 0.57
C ILE A 34 9.54 11.13 1.46
N GLU A 35 8.81 12.20 1.78
CA GLU A 35 9.28 13.25 2.69
C GLU A 35 9.62 12.68 4.09
N ARG A 36 8.77 11.78 4.62
CA ARG A 36 9.04 11.09 5.89
C ARG A 36 10.32 10.25 5.80
N ALA A 37 10.48 9.49 4.72
CA ALA A 37 11.66 8.64 4.50
C ALA A 37 12.95 9.47 4.42
N ASP A 38 12.90 10.61 3.73
CA ASP A 38 14.07 11.48 3.59
C ASP A 38 14.43 12.13 4.92
N ASN A 39 13.45 12.58 5.70
CA ASN A 39 13.68 13.09 7.06
C ASN A 39 14.36 12.07 7.99
N LEU A 40 14.04 10.78 7.86
CA LEU A 40 14.67 9.71 8.63
C LEU A 40 16.11 9.43 8.17
N LYS A 41 16.42 9.59 6.88
CA LYS A 41 17.79 9.38 6.36
C LYS A 41 18.79 10.45 6.80
N TYR A 42 18.32 11.66 7.14
CA TYR A 42 19.20 12.72 7.64
C TYR A 42 19.76 12.44 9.03
N ASP A 43 19.15 11.51 9.78
CA ASP A 43 19.73 10.97 11.02
C ASP A 43 20.70 9.84 10.66
N GLN A 44 21.99 10.17 10.52
CA GLN A 44 23.07 9.26 10.08
C GLN A 44 23.26 8.00 10.95
N LYS A 45 22.46 7.83 12.02
CA LYS A 45 22.48 6.69 12.94
C LYS A 45 21.29 5.75 12.78
N THR A 46 20.30 6.09 11.95
CA THR A 46 19.10 5.26 11.78
C THR A 46 19.39 4.12 10.82
N ASP A 47 19.28 2.88 11.32
CA ASP A 47 19.39 1.67 10.51
C ASP A 47 18.14 1.46 9.64
N ILE A 48 18.27 0.63 8.61
CA ILE A 48 17.20 0.39 7.64
C ILE A 48 15.96 -0.27 8.25
N ASP A 49 16.10 -1.08 9.31
CA ASP A 49 14.97 -1.73 9.97
C ASP A 49 14.14 -0.70 10.75
N THR A 50 14.80 0.27 11.38
CA THR A 50 14.15 1.39 12.03
C THR A 50 13.40 2.27 11.03
N ILE A 51 14.01 2.57 9.88
CA ILE A 51 13.34 3.32 8.80
C ILE A 51 12.11 2.56 8.31
N TYR A 52 12.23 1.25 8.07
CA TYR A 52 11.13 0.41 7.61
C TYR A 52 9.96 0.39 8.61
N LYS A 53 10.24 0.19 9.90
CA LYS A 53 9.20 0.18 10.94
C LYS A 53 8.48 1.52 11.07
N ASP A 54 9.22 2.63 11.02
CA ASP A 54 8.63 3.96 11.09
C ASP A 54 7.72 4.24 9.89
N LEU A 55 8.18 3.95 8.67
CA LEU A 55 7.37 4.13 7.46
C LEU A 55 6.14 3.22 7.46
N LEU A 56 6.25 1.97 7.92
CA LEU A 56 5.12 1.05 8.03
C LEU A 56 4.07 1.57 9.02
N GLN A 57 4.51 2.04 10.19
CA GLN A 57 3.63 2.64 11.19
C GLN A 57 2.97 3.90 10.63
N TYR A 58 3.76 4.79 10.02
CA TYR A 58 3.26 6.02 9.41
C TYR A 58 2.20 5.75 8.35
N MET A 59 2.44 4.79 7.45
CA MET A 59 1.46 4.36 6.46
C MET A 59 0.20 3.83 7.14
N THR A 60 0.33 2.97 8.13
CA THR A 60 -0.83 2.36 8.83
C THR A 60 -1.71 3.42 9.49
N ASP A 61 -1.09 4.43 10.11
CA ASP A 61 -1.81 5.45 10.89
C ASP A 61 -2.36 6.59 10.02
N ASN A 62 -1.74 6.87 8.86
CA ASN A 62 -2.00 8.08 8.09
C ASN A 62 -2.52 7.82 6.67
N THR A 63 -2.70 6.55 6.25
CA THR A 63 -3.28 6.28 4.93
C THR A 63 -4.67 6.92 4.84
N PRO A 64 -4.91 7.84 3.89
CA PRO A 64 -6.19 8.52 3.79
C PRO A 64 -7.33 7.54 3.51
N GLN A 65 -8.52 7.82 4.05
CA GLN A 65 -9.69 6.95 3.89
C GLN A 65 -10.04 6.75 2.42
N GLU A 66 -9.91 7.79 1.59
CA GLU A 66 -10.15 7.73 0.16
C GLU A 66 -9.24 6.73 -0.56
N VAL A 67 -7.98 6.58 -0.13
CA VAL A 67 -7.04 5.59 -0.68
C VAL A 67 -7.46 4.19 -0.24
N GLN A 68 -7.86 4.02 1.02
CA GLN A 68 -8.32 2.74 1.55
C GLN A 68 -9.58 2.26 0.82
N ASP A 69 -10.56 3.13 0.63
CA ASP A 69 -11.83 2.83 -0.03
C ASP A 69 -11.61 2.50 -1.51
N ALA A 70 -10.81 3.30 -2.21
CA ALA A 70 -10.50 3.07 -3.63
C ALA A 70 -9.77 1.73 -3.82
N PHE A 71 -8.80 1.44 -2.96
CA PHE A 71 -8.06 0.18 -3.03
C PHE A 71 -8.93 -1.04 -2.65
N LEU A 72 -9.85 -0.90 -1.70
CA LEU A 72 -10.81 -1.95 -1.38
C LEU A 72 -11.70 -2.28 -2.58
N MET A 73 -12.17 -1.28 -3.32
CA MET A 73 -12.94 -1.49 -4.54
C MET A 73 -12.14 -2.24 -5.61
N ASP A 74 -10.85 -1.94 -5.73
CA ASP A 74 -9.96 -2.67 -6.63
C ASP A 74 -9.77 -4.12 -6.20
N ILE A 75 -9.57 -4.39 -4.91
CA ILE A 75 -9.50 -5.75 -4.38
C ILE A 75 -10.79 -6.52 -4.73
N ILE A 76 -11.96 -5.92 -4.47
CA ILE A 76 -13.26 -6.53 -4.78
C ILE A 76 -13.40 -6.79 -6.28
N ARG A 77 -12.98 -5.87 -7.14
CA ARG A 77 -13.02 -6.01 -8.60
C ARG A 77 -12.11 -7.15 -9.07
N VAL A 78 -10.84 -7.13 -8.67
CA VAL A 78 -9.83 -8.10 -9.13
C VAL A 78 -10.11 -9.52 -8.62
N ILE A 79 -10.57 -9.65 -7.38
CA ILE A 79 -10.91 -10.96 -6.79
C ILE A 79 -12.33 -11.40 -7.19
N GLY A 80 -13.26 -10.46 -7.31
CA GLY A 80 -14.66 -10.72 -7.69
C GLY A 80 -14.83 -11.17 -9.13
N GLU A 81 -14.04 -10.63 -10.07
CA GLU A 81 -14.02 -11.06 -11.48
C GLU A 81 -13.61 -12.53 -11.65
N ASN A 82 -12.89 -13.11 -10.68
CA ASN A 82 -12.51 -14.53 -10.69
C ASN A 82 -13.63 -15.50 -10.28
N LYS A 83 -14.76 -15.03 -9.74
CA LYS A 83 -15.89 -15.91 -9.37
C LYS A 83 -16.93 -16.11 -10.49
N GLN A 84 -16.82 -15.38 -11.59
CA GLN A 84 -17.77 -15.41 -12.71
C GLN A 84 -17.20 -16.00 -14.02
N LYS A 85 -15.97 -16.52 -14.01
CA LYS A 85 -15.39 -17.33 -15.09
C LYS A 85 -15.29 -18.78 -14.65
#